data_AF-Q2HTF6-F1
#
_entry.id   AF-Q2HTF6-F1
#
_cell.length_a   1.000
_cell.length_b   1.000
_cell.length_c   1.000
_cell.angle_alpha   90.00
_cell.angle_beta   90.00
_cell.angle_gamma   90.00
#
_symmetry.space_group_name_H-M   'P 1'
#
loop_
_entity.id
_entity.type
_entity.pdbx_description
1 polymer ?
#
loop_
_entity_poly.entity_id
_entity_poly.type
_entity_poly.pdbx_seq_one_letter_code
_entity_poly.pdbx_strand_id
1 'polypeptide(L)'
;MFLTAITRPRFDVEGNETFSDKIGVFPFIYKEPAKRNSVNRVAGTLETKSITSVNREICRKFLIEKVIPAIKQKWPRDEIGQPIFIQQDNARCHVNENDIEFRQAASQDGFDIRLMCQPPNSPELNVLDLGFFSAIQSLQHKEAPKTIDDLVAAVEKSFEIFPSHLSNKIFISLQTCMVEIMKAKGSNKFSIPHIKKDVMQRQGRLPVSIKCDSSLVEEVLDHLNSH
;
A
#
# COMPACT_ATOMS: atom_id res chain seq x y z
N MET A 1 10.14 0.71 11.11
CA MET A 1 9.50 1.17 9.85
C MET A 1 9.28 -0.05 8.97
N PHE A 2 8.22 -0.05 8.17
CA PHE A 2 7.85 -1.17 7.31
C PHE A 2 7.62 -0.65 5.89
N LEU A 3 8.04 -1.42 4.88
CA LEU A 3 7.55 -1.25 3.53
C LEU A 3 6.29 -2.12 3.39
N THR A 4 5.16 -1.49 3.08
CA THR A 4 3.87 -2.20 2.96
C THR A 4 3.37 -2.08 1.53
N ALA A 5 2.98 -3.20 0.95
CA ALA A 5 2.33 -3.28 -0.34
C ALA A 5 0.94 -3.88 -0.14
N ILE A 6 -0.08 -3.15 -0.59
CA ILE A 6 -1.44 -3.64 -0.69
C ILE A 6 -1.99 -3.37 -2.08
N THR A 7 -2.98 -4.17 -2.47
CA THR A 7 -3.76 -3.99 -3.68
C THR A 7 -5.24 -3.93 -3.31
N ARG A 8 -6.08 -3.61 -4.28
CA ARG A 8 -7.51 -3.62 -4.02
C ARG A 8 -8.01 -5.07 -3.92
N PRO A 9 -8.71 -5.46 -2.83
CA PRO A 9 -9.25 -6.80 -2.73
C PRO A 9 -10.43 -6.98 -3.69
N ARG A 10 -10.64 -8.21 -4.14
CA ARG A 10 -11.71 -8.57 -5.08
C ARG A 10 -12.61 -9.61 -4.45
N PHE A 11 -13.88 -9.54 -4.84
CA PHE A 11 -14.93 -10.38 -4.33
C PHE A 11 -15.75 -10.92 -5.49
N ASP A 12 -16.29 -12.13 -5.35
CA ASP A 12 -17.29 -12.66 -6.27
C ASP A 12 -18.68 -12.02 -6.02
N VAL A 13 -19.69 -12.48 -6.76
CA VAL A 13 -21.07 -11.98 -6.66
C VAL A 13 -21.75 -12.33 -5.33
N GLU A 14 -21.26 -13.34 -4.62
CA GLU A 14 -21.75 -13.76 -3.30
C GLU A 14 -21.03 -13.01 -2.17
N GLY A 15 -19.97 -12.27 -2.48
CA GLY A 15 -19.16 -11.51 -1.55
C GLY A 15 -17.98 -12.28 -0.96
N ASN A 16 -17.65 -13.46 -1.49
CA ASN A 16 -16.47 -14.21 -1.09
C ASN A 16 -15.21 -13.55 -1.66
N GLU A 17 -14.14 -13.50 -0.88
CA GLU A 17 -12.85 -12.95 -1.33
C GLU A 17 -12.22 -13.87 -2.38
N THR A 18 -12.04 -13.34 -3.59
CA THR A 18 -11.37 -14.04 -4.71
C THR A 18 -9.92 -13.60 -4.88
N PHE A 19 -9.58 -12.42 -4.38
CA PHE A 19 -8.21 -11.91 -4.35
C PHE A 19 -8.00 -11.00 -3.15
N SER A 20 -7.03 -11.33 -2.32
CA SER A 20 -6.71 -10.57 -1.12
C SER A 20 -5.98 -9.27 -1.44
N ASP A 21 -6.20 -8.25 -0.61
CA ASP A 21 -5.46 -6.99 -0.68
C ASP A 21 -4.00 -7.12 -0.24
N LYS A 22 -3.67 -8.19 0.48
CA LYS A 22 -2.44 -8.37 1.22
C LYS A 22 -1.27 -8.84 0.33
N ILE A 23 -0.55 -7.92 -0.30
CA ILE A 23 0.68 -8.27 -1.03
C ILE A 23 1.82 -8.56 -0.05
N GLY A 24 2.11 -7.64 0.87
CA GLY A 24 3.05 -7.93 1.97
C GLY A 24 3.38 -6.74 2.85
N VAL A 25 3.92 -7.05 4.04
CA VAL A 25 4.46 -6.08 5.00
C VAL A 25 5.88 -6.50 5.34
N PHE A 26 6.84 -5.61 5.12
CA PHE A 26 8.27 -5.94 5.15
C PHE A 26 8.99 -5.02 6.14
N PRO A 27 9.40 -5.51 7.32
CA PRO A 27 10.11 -4.69 8.30
C PRO A 27 11.51 -4.32 7.78
N PHE A 28 11.89 -3.05 7.95
CA PHE A 28 13.26 -2.61 7.72
C PHE A 28 14.15 -2.99 8.90
N ILE A 29 14.54 -4.27 8.97
CA ILE A 29 15.35 -4.86 10.04
C ILE A 29 16.51 -5.70 9.48
N TYR A 30 17.49 -5.96 10.33
CA TYR A 30 18.56 -6.92 10.12
C TYR A 30 18.89 -7.64 11.43
N LYS A 31 19.58 -8.78 11.37
CA LYS A 31 20.08 -9.49 12.55
C LYS A 31 21.57 -9.26 12.69
N GLU A 32 22.04 -8.93 13.89
CA GLU A 32 23.47 -8.88 14.20
C GLU A 32 23.81 -9.56 15.54
N PRO A 33 24.99 -10.17 15.70
CA PRO A 33 25.39 -10.78 16.97
C PRO A 33 25.61 -9.73 18.07
N ALA A 34 25.12 -10.00 19.27
CA ALA A 34 25.37 -9.16 20.43
C ALA A 34 26.88 -9.05 20.75
N LYS A 35 27.38 -7.83 20.91
CA LYS A 35 28.81 -7.56 21.13
C LYS A 35 29.27 -7.77 22.58
N ARG A 36 28.35 -7.74 23.55
CA ARG A 36 28.66 -7.82 24.99
C ARG A 36 27.69 -8.77 25.67
N ASN A 37 28.16 -9.42 26.74
CA ASN A 37 27.30 -10.14 27.66
C ASN A 37 26.42 -9.14 28.43
N SER A 38 25.19 -9.52 28.72
CA SER A 38 24.30 -8.88 29.67
C SER A 38 23.60 -9.93 30.53
N VAL A 39 22.93 -9.51 31.59
CA VAL A 39 22.13 -10.41 32.46
C VAL A 39 21.11 -11.22 31.65
N ASN A 40 20.61 -10.65 30.55
CA ASN A 40 19.56 -11.25 29.73
C ASN A 40 20.08 -11.86 28.42
N ARG A 41 21.37 -11.73 28.08
CA ARG A 41 21.92 -12.34 26.85
C ARG A 41 23.43 -12.56 26.87
N VAL A 42 23.85 -13.66 26.26
CA VAL A 42 25.27 -13.94 26.00
C VAL A 42 25.70 -13.24 24.71
N ALA A 43 26.95 -12.78 24.67
CA ALA A 43 27.60 -12.28 23.45
C ALA A 43 27.52 -13.33 22.34
N GLY A 44 27.31 -12.88 21.11
CA GLY A 44 27.09 -13.75 19.95
C GLY A 44 25.62 -14.08 19.68
N THR A 45 24.70 -13.88 20.63
CA THR A 45 23.25 -14.08 20.39
C THR A 45 22.75 -13.07 19.35
N LEU A 46 22.16 -13.53 18.24
CA LEU A 46 21.59 -12.64 17.21
C LEU A 46 20.49 -11.74 17.79
N GLU A 47 20.62 -10.44 17.62
CA GLU A 47 19.60 -9.44 17.93
C GLU A 47 19.03 -8.85 16.65
N THR A 48 17.71 -8.70 16.61
CA THR A 48 17.03 -7.93 15.58
C THR A 48 17.26 -6.44 15.82
N LYS A 49 17.71 -5.73 14.78
CA LYS A 49 17.93 -4.29 14.81
C LYS A 49 17.22 -3.62 13.66
N SER A 50 16.71 -2.42 13.92
CA SER A 50 16.09 -1.58 12.90
C SER A 50 17.16 -0.97 11.99
N ILE A 51 16.88 -0.94 10.70
CA ILE A 51 17.59 -0.08 9.75
C ILE A 51 17.12 1.36 10.03
N THR A 52 18.01 2.18 10.57
CA THR A 52 17.67 3.54 11.03
C THR A 52 17.65 4.58 9.91
N SER A 53 18.36 4.32 8.80
CA SER A 53 18.38 5.18 7.62
C SER A 53 17.98 4.36 6.40
N VAL A 54 16.77 4.60 5.91
CA VAL A 54 16.28 3.98 4.68
C VAL A 54 16.53 4.94 3.53
N ASN A 55 17.46 4.53 2.66
CA ASN A 55 17.83 5.27 1.46
C ASN A 55 17.24 4.59 0.22
N ARG A 56 17.50 5.17 -0.96
CA ARG A 56 16.99 4.66 -2.24
C ARG A 56 17.43 3.25 -2.58
N GLU A 57 18.68 2.91 -2.26
CA GLU A 57 19.23 1.58 -2.49
C GLU A 57 18.48 0.52 -1.66
N ILE A 58 18.21 0.82 -0.39
CA ILE A 58 17.45 -0.07 0.50
C ILE A 58 16.00 -0.22 0.01
N CYS A 59 15.35 0.88 -0.39
CA CYS A 59 14.01 0.81 -0.98
C CYS A 59 13.98 -0.04 -2.25
N ARG A 60 14.94 0.17 -3.16
CA ARG A 60 15.07 -0.62 -4.40
C ARG A 60 15.26 -2.09 -4.09
N LYS A 61 16.16 -2.43 -3.16
CA LYS A 61 16.41 -3.80 -2.73
C LYS A 61 15.13 -4.45 -2.20
N PHE A 62 14.37 -3.76 -1.35
CA PHE A 62 13.11 -4.29 -0.84
C PHE A 62 12.06 -4.46 -1.95
N LEU A 63 11.96 -3.53 -2.89
CA LEU A 63 11.08 -3.68 -4.04
C LEU A 63 11.42 -4.93 -4.87
N ILE A 64 12.71 -5.10 -5.20
CA ILE A 64 13.19 -6.21 -6.05
C ILE A 64 13.14 -7.56 -5.33
N GLU A 65 13.61 -7.62 -4.09
CA GLU A 65 13.77 -8.90 -3.38
C GLU A 65 12.53 -9.33 -2.59
N LYS A 66 11.59 -8.41 -2.33
CA LYS A 66 10.41 -8.68 -1.49
C LYS A 66 9.09 -8.41 -2.23
N VAL A 67 8.90 -7.19 -2.73
CA VAL A 67 7.60 -6.79 -3.30
C VAL A 67 7.33 -7.49 -4.63
N ILE A 68 8.28 -7.46 -5.58
CA ILE A 68 8.11 -8.10 -6.88
C ILE A 68 7.83 -9.61 -6.71
N PRO A 69 8.60 -10.38 -5.93
CA PRO A 69 8.30 -11.79 -5.69
C PRO A 69 6.92 -12.01 -5.06
N ALA A 70 6.52 -11.17 -4.09
CA ALA A 70 5.21 -11.28 -3.46
C ALA A 70 4.06 -11.01 -4.45
N ILE A 71 4.22 -10.03 -5.35
CA ILE A 71 3.29 -9.80 -6.47
C ILE A 71 3.24 -11.05 -7.34
N LYS A 72 4.38 -11.52 -7.87
CA LYS A 72 4.43 -12.68 -8.76
C LYS A 72 3.84 -13.96 -8.16
N GLN A 73 3.93 -14.12 -6.84
CA GLN A 73 3.35 -15.25 -6.12
C GLN A 73 1.82 -15.13 -6.01
N LYS A 74 1.32 -13.93 -5.66
CA LYS A 74 -0.07 -13.72 -5.27
C LYS A 74 -0.98 -13.23 -6.40
N TRP A 75 -0.43 -12.60 -7.44
CA TRP A 75 -1.22 -11.95 -8.48
C TRP A 75 -2.09 -12.97 -9.24
N PRO A 76 -3.34 -12.59 -9.60
CA PRO A 76 -4.24 -13.45 -10.38
C PRO A 76 -3.58 -13.86 -11.71
N ARG A 77 -3.58 -15.18 -11.98
CA ARG A 77 -2.85 -15.76 -13.12
C ARG A 77 -3.51 -15.44 -14.47
N ASP A 78 -4.82 -15.22 -14.46
CA ASP A 78 -5.63 -14.80 -15.59
C ASP A 78 -5.37 -13.35 -16.03
N GLU A 79 -4.67 -12.55 -15.20
CA GLU A 79 -4.28 -11.18 -15.51
C GLU A 79 -2.79 -11.03 -15.86
N ILE A 80 -2.05 -12.13 -15.99
CA ILE A 80 -0.68 -12.08 -16.47
C ILE A 80 -0.65 -11.40 -17.85
N GLY A 81 0.30 -10.48 -18.03
CA GLY A 81 0.42 -9.64 -19.23
C GLY A 81 -0.33 -8.30 -19.15
N GLN A 82 -1.21 -8.10 -18.16
CA GLN A 82 -1.75 -6.77 -17.88
C GLN A 82 -0.73 -5.94 -17.07
N PRO A 83 -0.67 -4.63 -17.29
CA PRO A 83 0.25 -3.77 -16.54
C PRO A 83 -0.16 -3.67 -15.07
N ILE A 84 0.82 -3.83 -14.18
CA ILE A 84 0.67 -3.69 -12.73
C ILE A 84 1.41 -2.42 -12.31
N PHE A 85 0.68 -1.46 -11.73
CA PHE A 85 1.28 -0.23 -11.23
C PHE A 85 1.48 -0.28 -9.72
N ILE A 86 2.74 -0.16 -9.30
CA ILE A 86 3.10 0.11 -7.91
C ILE A 86 3.17 1.62 -7.75
N GLN A 87 2.19 2.18 -7.03
CA GLN A 87 2.16 3.59 -6.67
C GLN A 87 2.96 3.82 -5.38
N GLN A 88 3.78 4.87 -5.37
CA GLN A 88 4.53 5.34 -4.19
C GLN A 88 4.42 6.87 -4.06
N ASP A 89 4.75 7.40 -2.87
CA ASP A 89 4.87 8.85 -2.68
C ASP A 89 6.21 9.39 -3.24
N ASN A 90 6.41 10.70 -3.14
CA ASN A 90 7.61 11.37 -3.65
C ASN A 90 8.74 11.49 -2.60
N ALA A 91 8.78 10.63 -1.58
CA ALA A 91 9.84 10.65 -0.58
C ALA A 91 11.22 10.48 -1.23
N ARG A 92 12.24 11.15 -0.69
CA ARG A 92 13.61 11.14 -1.27
C ARG A 92 14.20 9.73 -1.37
N CYS A 93 13.81 8.82 -0.47
CA CYS A 93 14.26 7.44 -0.47
C CYS A 93 13.56 6.57 -1.52
N HIS A 94 12.54 7.05 -2.24
CA HIS A 94 11.86 6.25 -3.24
C HIS A 94 12.62 6.16 -4.56
N VAL A 95 12.34 5.06 -5.26
CA VAL A 95 13.04 4.65 -6.48
C VAL A 95 12.46 5.40 -7.66
N ASN A 96 13.30 5.83 -8.61
CA ASN A 96 12.80 6.51 -9.80
C ASN A 96 12.01 5.51 -10.69
N GLU A 97 10.95 5.98 -11.35
CA GLU A 97 10.15 5.17 -12.27
C GLU A 97 10.95 4.57 -13.47
N ASN A 98 12.08 5.19 -13.80
CA ASN A 98 13.02 4.78 -14.83
C ASN A 98 14.23 4.00 -14.29
N ASP A 99 14.22 3.57 -13.04
CA ASP A 99 15.31 2.82 -12.43
C ASP A 99 15.56 1.49 -13.18
N ILE A 100 16.78 1.33 -13.69
CA ILE A 100 17.16 0.25 -14.60
C ILE A 100 17.07 -1.11 -13.90
N GLU A 101 17.62 -1.21 -12.69
CA GLU A 101 17.64 -2.44 -11.89
C GLU A 101 16.22 -2.89 -11.55
N PHE A 102 15.36 -1.96 -11.12
CA PHE A 102 13.95 -2.26 -10.87
C PHE A 102 13.26 -2.76 -12.14
N ARG A 103 13.37 -2.04 -13.26
CA ARG A 103 12.72 -2.41 -14.53
C ARG A 103 13.13 -3.79 -15.02
N GLN A 104 14.40 -4.12 -14.87
CA GLN A 104 14.91 -5.43 -15.26
C GLN A 104 14.28 -6.56 -14.43
N ALA A 105 14.13 -6.39 -13.11
CA ALA A 105 13.46 -7.39 -12.26
C ALA A 105 11.95 -7.45 -12.51
N ALA A 106 11.34 -6.30 -12.77
CA ALA A 106 9.89 -6.10 -12.90
C ALA A 106 9.29 -6.61 -14.22
N SER A 107 10.11 -6.83 -15.24
CA SER A 107 9.72 -7.33 -16.58
C SER A 107 9.96 -8.83 -16.80
N GLN A 108 10.43 -9.54 -15.78
CA GLN A 108 10.66 -10.98 -15.85
C GLN A 108 9.35 -11.78 -15.67
N ASP A 109 9.36 -13.02 -16.16
CA ASP A 109 8.29 -14.02 -15.97
C ASP A 109 6.93 -13.63 -16.59
N GLY A 110 6.93 -12.78 -17.63
CA GLY A 110 5.72 -12.35 -18.33
C GLY A 110 4.90 -11.28 -17.59
N PHE A 111 5.43 -10.74 -16.48
CA PHE A 111 4.84 -9.63 -15.77
C PHE A 111 5.28 -8.28 -16.35
N ASP A 112 4.38 -7.31 -16.36
CA ASP A 112 4.65 -5.91 -16.68
C ASP A 112 4.40 -5.06 -15.44
N ILE A 113 5.37 -5.07 -14.51
CA ILE A 113 5.27 -4.27 -13.27
C ILE A 113 5.98 -2.93 -13.47
N ARG A 114 5.29 -1.84 -13.13
CA ARG A 114 5.77 -0.47 -13.32
C ARG A 114 5.66 0.32 -12.03
N LEU A 115 6.65 1.18 -11.77
CA LEU A 115 6.54 2.18 -10.72
C LEU A 115 5.80 3.40 -11.25
N MET A 116 5.01 4.03 -10.39
CA MET A 116 4.49 5.38 -10.61
C MET A 116 4.51 6.16 -9.31
N CYS A 117 4.66 7.48 -9.40
CA CYS A 117 4.52 8.38 -8.27
C CYS A 117 3.12 8.96 -8.22
N GLN A 118 2.57 9.11 -7.01
CA GLN A 118 1.36 9.93 -6.84
C GLN A 118 1.68 11.42 -7.05
N PRO A 119 0.65 12.26 -7.29
CA PRO A 119 0.82 13.72 -7.31
C PRO A 119 1.49 14.26 -6.03
N PRO A 120 2.40 15.24 -6.14
CA PRO A 120 3.05 15.83 -4.96
C PRO A 120 2.05 16.41 -3.97
N ASN A 121 2.32 16.24 -2.67
CA ASN A 121 1.49 16.76 -1.56
C ASN A 121 0.01 16.26 -1.55
N SER A 122 -0.24 15.07 -2.09
CA SER A 122 -1.58 14.44 -2.10
C SER A 122 -1.64 13.15 -1.27
N PRO A 123 -1.53 13.21 0.07
CA PRO A 123 -1.65 12.03 0.93
C PRO A 123 -3.00 11.30 0.77
N GLU A 124 -4.06 12.02 0.38
CA GLU A 124 -5.38 11.47 0.08
C GLU A 124 -5.40 10.55 -1.16
N LEU A 125 -4.35 10.60 -1.98
CA LEU A 125 -4.13 9.74 -3.13
C LEU A 125 -3.22 8.54 -2.82
N ASN A 126 -2.83 8.37 -1.56
CA ASN A 126 -2.12 7.19 -1.06
C ASN A 126 -3.06 6.36 -0.19
N VAL A 127 -3.41 5.15 -0.63
CA VAL A 127 -4.29 4.25 0.15
C VAL A 127 -3.70 3.91 1.53
N LEU A 128 -2.37 3.87 1.63
CA LEU A 128 -1.68 3.56 2.88
C LEU A 128 -1.89 4.67 3.91
N ASP A 129 -1.66 5.92 3.52
CA ASP A 129 -1.80 7.10 4.38
C ASP A 129 -3.27 7.46 4.62
N LEU A 130 -4.14 7.29 3.62
CA LEU A 130 -5.56 7.64 3.67
C LEU A 130 -6.32 6.88 4.77
N GLY A 131 -5.85 5.71 5.17
CA GLY A 131 -6.44 5.03 6.31
C GLY A 131 -5.88 3.67 6.69
N PHE A 132 -5.09 3.01 5.83
CA PHE A 132 -4.61 1.67 6.12
C PHE A 132 -3.63 1.68 7.30
N PHE A 133 -2.65 2.59 7.30
CA PHE A 133 -1.69 2.69 8.40
C PHE A 133 -2.35 3.05 9.73
N SER A 134 -3.33 3.95 9.74
CA SER A 134 -4.10 4.26 10.96
C SER A 134 -4.84 3.03 11.48
N ALA A 135 -5.40 2.20 10.60
CA ALA A 135 -6.09 0.97 10.99
C ALA A 135 -5.13 -0.08 11.57
N ILE A 136 -4.01 -0.33 10.89
CA ILE A 136 -2.99 -1.29 11.37
C ILE A 136 -2.37 -0.82 12.69
N GLN A 137 -2.07 0.48 12.82
CA GLN A 137 -1.54 1.05 14.05
C GLN A 137 -2.51 0.85 15.22
N SER A 138 -3.81 1.07 15.01
CA SER A 138 -4.84 0.82 16.04
C SER A 138 -4.88 -0.64 16.51
N LEU A 139 -4.69 -1.60 15.60
CA LEU A 139 -4.59 -3.02 15.95
C LEU A 139 -3.30 -3.34 16.70
N GLN A 140 -2.17 -2.85 16.20
CA GLN A 140 -0.86 -3.06 16.81
C GLN A 140 -0.78 -2.51 18.25
N HIS A 141 -1.42 -1.37 18.53
CA HIS A 141 -1.48 -0.80 19.88
C HIS A 141 -2.14 -1.72 20.92
N LYS A 142 -3.03 -2.63 20.50
CA LYS A 142 -3.70 -3.58 21.41
C LYS A 142 -2.74 -4.67 21.93
N GLU A 143 -1.64 -4.92 21.24
CA GLU A 143 -0.68 -5.98 21.59
C GLU A 143 0.42 -5.50 22.55
N ALA A 144 0.55 -4.18 22.76
CA ALA A 144 1.53 -3.56 23.68
C ALA A 144 2.97 -4.11 23.56
N PRO A 145 3.60 -4.05 22.36
CA PRO A 145 4.91 -4.65 22.13
C PRO A 145 6.01 -3.97 22.95
N LYS A 146 6.95 -4.77 23.48
CA LYS A 146 8.06 -4.30 24.32
C LYS A 146 9.43 -4.42 23.66
N THR A 147 9.53 -5.23 22.61
CA THR A 147 10.75 -5.44 21.83
C THR A 147 10.51 -5.16 20.34
N ILE A 148 11.59 -5.09 19.55
CA ILE A 148 11.49 -4.97 18.09
C ILE A 148 10.80 -6.21 17.51
N ASP A 149 11.13 -7.40 18.01
CA ASP A 149 10.52 -8.64 17.54
C ASP A 149 9.02 -8.68 17.86
N ASP A 150 8.61 -8.25 19.07
CA ASP A 150 7.19 -8.13 19.42
C ASP A 150 6.46 -7.14 18.50
N LEU A 151 7.10 -6.00 18.19
CA LEU A 151 6.52 -5.00 17.31
C LEU A 151 6.35 -5.54 15.90
N VAL A 152 7.34 -6.25 15.37
CA VAL A 152 7.27 -6.91 14.05
C VAL A 152 6.13 -7.92 14.04
N ALA A 153 6.08 -8.82 15.02
CA ALA A 153 5.02 -9.82 15.12
C ALA A 153 3.63 -9.19 15.26
N ALA A 154 3.49 -8.11 16.04
CA ALA A 154 2.23 -7.39 16.20
C ALA A 154 1.76 -6.72 14.89
N VAL A 155 2.68 -6.13 14.12
CA VAL A 155 2.35 -5.53 12.82
C VAL A 155 2.00 -6.59 11.78
N GLU A 156 2.79 -7.67 11.69
CA GLU A 156 2.50 -8.80 10.79
C GLU A 156 1.15 -9.43 11.12
N LYS A 157 0.87 -9.70 12.40
CA LYS A 157 -0.45 -10.17 12.85
C LYS A 157 -1.56 -9.20 12.48
N SER A 158 -1.36 -7.90 12.73
CA SER A 158 -2.36 -6.86 12.41
C SER A 158 -2.65 -6.81 10.91
N PHE A 159 -1.62 -6.93 10.08
CA PHE A 159 -1.74 -6.97 8.63
C PHE A 159 -2.54 -8.20 8.16
N GLU A 160 -2.22 -9.38 8.68
CA GLU A 160 -2.90 -10.63 8.31
C GLU A 160 -4.37 -10.67 8.76
N ILE A 161 -4.69 -10.18 9.96
CA ILE A 161 -6.07 -10.20 10.47
C ILE A 161 -6.94 -9.06 9.94
N PHE A 162 -6.35 -8.05 9.27
CA PHE A 162 -7.12 -6.89 8.82
C PHE A 162 -8.16 -7.33 7.76
N PRO A 163 -9.46 -7.09 7.98
CA PRO A 163 -10.49 -7.58 7.08
C PRO A 163 -10.46 -6.87 5.73
N SER A 164 -10.44 -7.63 4.64
CA SER A 164 -10.33 -7.06 3.29
C SER A 164 -11.55 -6.24 2.88
N HIS A 165 -12.72 -6.48 3.45
CA HIS A 165 -13.88 -5.59 3.25
C HIS A 165 -13.67 -4.19 3.87
N LEU A 166 -12.91 -4.07 4.97
CA LEU A 166 -12.51 -2.76 5.52
C LEU A 166 -11.45 -2.11 4.65
N SER A 167 -10.49 -2.88 4.16
CA SER A 167 -9.50 -2.41 3.17
C SER A 167 -10.18 -1.85 1.92
N ASN A 168 -11.16 -2.55 1.35
CA ASN A 168 -11.94 -2.08 0.21
C ASN A 168 -12.62 -0.73 0.46
N LYS A 169 -13.10 -0.46 1.69
CA LYS A 169 -13.69 0.85 2.02
C LYS A 169 -12.70 2.00 1.88
N ILE A 170 -11.41 1.76 2.11
CA ILE A 170 -10.33 2.74 1.94
C ILE A 170 -10.11 3.00 0.45
N PHE A 171 -10.09 1.96 -0.39
CA PHE A 171 -10.05 2.12 -1.85
C PHE A 171 -11.27 2.87 -2.40
N ILE A 172 -12.46 2.64 -1.84
CA ILE A 172 -13.64 3.42 -2.18
C ILE A 172 -13.47 4.88 -1.74
N SER A 173 -12.91 5.15 -0.55
CA SER A 173 -12.57 6.52 -0.14
C SER A 173 -11.63 7.19 -1.15
N LEU A 174 -10.57 6.49 -1.56
CA LEU A 174 -9.58 6.98 -2.53
C LEU A 174 -10.27 7.42 -3.83
N GLN A 175 -11.17 6.60 -4.36
CA GLN A 175 -11.93 6.95 -5.57
C GLN A 175 -12.86 8.14 -5.35
N THR A 176 -13.50 8.27 -4.17
CA THR A 176 -14.27 9.48 -3.87
C THR A 176 -13.41 10.74 -3.79
N CYS A 177 -12.19 10.65 -3.24
CA CYS A 177 -11.25 11.77 -3.23
C CYS A 177 -10.84 12.17 -4.66
N MET A 178 -10.56 11.20 -5.53
CA MET A 178 -10.23 11.47 -6.94
C MET A 178 -11.36 12.26 -7.63
N VAL A 179 -12.62 11.89 -7.42
CA VAL A 179 -13.78 12.61 -7.97
C VAL A 179 -13.87 14.04 -7.44
N GLU A 180 -13.64 14.26 -6.14
CA GLU A 180 -13.66 15.62 -5.58
C GLU A 180 -12.50 16.48 -6.07
N ILE A 181 -11.30 15.91 -6.25
CA ILE A 181 -10.15 16.60 -6.84
C ILE A 181 -10.48 17.04 -8.27
N MET A 182 -11.14 16.19 -9.06
CA MET A 182 -11.60 16.52 -10.41
C MET A 182 -12.57 17.71 -10.38
N LYS A 183 -13.59 17.68 -9.52
CA LYS A 183 -14.54 18.81 -9.36
C LYS A 183 -13.84 20.10 -8.91
N ALA A 184 -12.80 19.97 -8.10
CA ALA A 184 -12.03 21.08 -7.59
C ALA A 184 -10.86 21.48 -8.50
N LYS A 185 -10.79 20.96 -9.74
CA LYS A 185 -9.78 21.27 -10.76
C LYS A 185 -8.34 21.12 -10.24
N GLY A 186 -8.07 20.01 -9.55
CA GLY A 186 -6.76 19.68 -8.99
C GLY A 186 -6.49 20.27 -7.60
N SER A 187 -7.43 21.02 -7.02
CA SER A 187 -7.28 21.53 -5.65
C SER A 187 -7.44 20.42 -4.61
N ASN A 188 -6.64 20.50 -3.55
CA ASN A 188 -6.77 19.65 -2.35
C ASN A 188 -7.76 20.23 -1.31
N LYS A 189 -8.47 21.30 -1.65
CA LYS A 189 -9.46 21.96 -0.76
C LYS A 189 -10.83 21.32 -0.90
N PHE A 190 -10.98 20.12 -0.35
CA PHE A 190 -12.27 19.44 -0.26
C PHE A 190 -12.36 18.64 1.03
N SER A 191 -13.57 18.26 1.40
CA SER A 191 -13.80 17.33 2.51
C SER A 191 -13.94 15.91 1.97
N ILE A 192 -13.33 14.93 2.64
CA ILE A 192 -13.46 13.52 2.25
C ILE A 192 -14.94 13.12 2.28
N PRO A 193 -15.52 12.65 1.16
CA PRO A 193 -16.94 12.33 1.11
C PRO A 193 -17.36 11.17 2.03
N HIS A 194 -18.37 11.41 2.86
CA HIS A 194 -19.00 10.38 3.69
C HIS A 194 -20.21 9.75 3.00
N ILE A 195 -19.98 8.72 2.18
CA ILE A 195 -21.03 8.04 1.40
C ILE A 195 -21.77 6.91 2.16
N LYS A 196 -21.70 6.88 3.49
CA LYS A 196 -22.34 5.84 4.34
C LYS A 196 -21.99 4.39 3.93
N LYS A 197 -20.69 4.13 3.66
CA LYS A 197 -20.17 2.84 3.17
C LYS A 197 -20.65 1.62 3.97
N ASP A 198 -20.76 1.73 5.29
CA ASP A 198 -21.25 0.63 6.15
C ASP A 198 -22.73 0.30 5.93
N VAL A 199 -23.55 1.30 5.61
CA VAL A 199 -24.96 1.08 5.27
C VAL A 199 -25.06 0.42 3.90
N MET A 200 -24.31 0.93 2.92
CA MET A 200 -24.30 0.37 1.56
C MET A 200 -23.82 -1.08 1.55
N GLN A 201 -22.76 -1.40 2.30
CA GLN A 201 -22.26 -2.77 2.38
C GLN A 201 -23.28 -3.72 3.01
N ARG A 202 -23.93 -3.34 4.12
CA ARG A 202 -24.99 -4.15 4.75
C ARG A 202 -26.18 -4.41 3.82
N GLN A 203 -26.43 -3.51 2.87
CA GLN A 203 -27.49 -3.65 1.88
C GLN A 203 -27.04 -4.37 0.60
N GLY A 204 -25.78 -4.80 0.49
CA GLY A 204 -25.23 -5.37 -0.75
C GLY A 204 -25.13 -4.37 -1.91
N ARG A 205 -25.06 -3.07 -1.59
CA ARG A 205 -25.09 -1.95 -2.56
C ARG A 205 -23.78 -1.15 -2.62
N LEU A 206 -22.75 -1.54 -1.86
CA LEU A 206 -21.45 -0.87 -1.95
C LEU A 206 -20.88 -1.14 -3.37
N PRO A 207 -20.62 -0.09 -4.16
CA PRO A 207 -20.24 -0.29 -5.54
C PRO A 207 -18.84 -0.92 -5.65
N VAL A 208 -18.64 -1.70 -6.72
CA VAL A 208 -17.32 -2.21 -7.08
C VAL A 208 -16.39 -1.07 -7.51
N SER A 209 -16.88 0.06 -7.99
CA SER A 209 -16.07 1.27 -8.17
C SER A 209 -16.98 2.50 -8.15
N ILE A 210 -16.45 3.63 -7.69
CA ILE A 210 -17.14 4.90 -7.80
C ILE A 210 -17.19 5.30 -9.27
N LYS A 211 -18.40 5.54 -9.77
CA LYS A 211 -18.60 6.08 -11.12
C LYS A 211 -18.22 7.55 -11.12
N CYS A 212 -17.42 7.96 -12.10
CA CYS A 212 -17.20 9.36 -12.41
C CYS A 212 -18.14 9.75 -13.55
N ASP A 213 -18.75 10.94 -13.46
CA ASP A 213 -19.63 11.46 -14.51
C ASP A 213 -18.80 11.80 -15.76
N SER A 214 -19.22 11.36 -16.94
CA SER A 214 -18.50 11.64 -18.19
C SER A 214 -18.38 13.13 -18.47
N SER A 215 -19.41 13.92 -18.11
CA SER A 215 -19.37 15.38 -18.25
C SER A 215 -18.30 16.02 -17.37
N LEU A 216 -18.06 15.48 -16.18
CA LEU A 216 -16.97 15.93 -15.31
C LEU A 216 -15.60 15.57 -15.90
N VAL A 217 -15.48 14.39 -16.52
CA VAL A 217 -14.24 14.00 -17.21
C VAL A 217 -13.96 14.98 -18.35
N GLU A 218 -14.96 15.27 -19.19
CA GLU A 218 -14.85 16.23 -20.29
C GLU A 218 -14.48 17.63 -19.78
N GLU A 219 -15.14 18.14 -18.74
CA GLU A 219 -14.82 19.46 -18.15
C GLU A 219 -13.36 19.52 -17.67
N VAL A 220 -12.86 18.47 -17.01
CA VAL A 220 -11.48 18.42 -16.54
C VAL A 220 -10.50 18.36 -17.71
N LEU A 221 -10.80 17.59 -18.76
CA LEU A 221 -9.95 17.53 -19.96
C LEU A 221 -9.88 18.89 -20.66
N ASP A 222 -11.00 19.60 -20.80
CA ASP A 222 -11.04 20.95 -21.36
C ASP A 222 -10.25 21.95 -20.50
N HIS A 223 -10.36 21.84 -19.18
CA HIS A 223 -9.56 22.66 -18.26
C HIS A 223 -8.06 22.39 -18.42
N LEU A 224 -7.65 21.13 -18.55
CA LEU A 224 -6.25 20.76 -18.75
C LEU A 224 -5.72 21.18 -20.12
N ASN A 225 -6.55 21.17 -21.17
CA ASN A 225 -6.15 21.59 -22.52
C ASN A 225 -6.09 23.12 -22.70
N SER A 226 -6.66 23.88 -21.76
CA SER A 226 -6.67 25.35 -21.81
C SER A 226 -5.50 26.00 -21.06
N HIS A 227 -4.62 25.19 -20.45
CA HIS A 227 -3.47 25.61 -19.64
C HIS A 227 -2.22 24.83 -20.05
#